data_AF-A0A4Q8M893-F1
#
_entry.id   AF-A0A4Q8M893-F1
#
_cell.length_a   1.000
_cell.length_b   1.000
_cell.length_c   1.000
_cell.angle_alpha   90.00
_cell.angle_beta   90.00
_cell.angle_gamma   90.00
#
_symmetry.space_group_name_H-M   'P 1'
#
loop_
_entity.id
_entity.type
_entity.pdbx_description
1 polymer ?
#
loop_
_entity_poly.entity_id
_entity_poly.type
_entity_poly.pdbx_seq_one_letter_code
_entity_poly.pdbx_strand_id
1 'polypeptide(L)'
;MSTQRPGTAGATRACPHCKAMILETAAVCPSCKHHLRFDDSATVARREVQRVVPLMVQGTVNHPADAATAYEYTAVMVISDEQGREIDRHVVGVGALRPGEQRTFSLAVEMFPHSGGQAPRGKRRLS
;
A
#
# COMPACT_ATOMS: atom_id res chain seq x y z
N MET A 1 13.07 20.23 22.69
CA MET A 1 12.74 19.53 21.43
C MET A 1 11.23 19.58 21.24
N SER A 2 10.75 20.26 20.21
CA SER A 2 9.32 20.39 19.92
C SER A 2 8.74 19.03 19.50
N THR A 3 7.75 18.55 20.24
CA THR A 3 6.95 17.38 19.85
C THR A 3 6.29 17.67 18.52
N GLN A 4 6.67 16.93 17.48
CA GLN A 4 6.14 17.11 16.14
C GLN A 4 4.65 16.77 16.17
N ARG A 5 3.79 17.76 15.84
CA ARG A 5 2.34 17.52 15.81
C ARG A 5 2.03 16.42 14.78
N PRO A 6 1.07 15.51 15.04
CA PRO A 6 0.83 14.34 14.19
C PRO A 6 0.37 14.65 12.76
N GLY A 7 0.13 15.91 12.41
CA GLY A 7 -0.43 16.32 11.13
C GLY A 7 -1.90 15.93 10.98
N THR A 8 -2.41 16.10 9.76
CA THR A 8 -3.81 15.81 9.42
C THR A 8 -3.96 14.35 9.00
N ALA A 9 -5.02 13.67 9.44
CA ALA A 9 -5.30 12.29 9.05
C ALA A 9 -5.42 12.16 7.52
N GLY A 10 -4.75 11.17 6.94
CA GLY A 10 -4.75 10.94 5.49
C GLY A 10 -3.88 11.90 4.68
N ALA A 11 -3.11 12.80 5.32
CA ALA A 11 -2.09 13.59 4.63
C ALA A 11 -1.01 12.67 4.04
N THR A 12 -0.57 12.98 2.81
CA THR A 12 0.40 12.18 2.05
C THR A 12 1.54 13.02 1.54
N ARG A 13 2.69 12.38 1.32
CA ARG A 13 3.89 12.95 0.68
C ARG A 13 4.52 11.94 -0.26
N ALA A 14 5.38 12.38 -1.16
CA ALA A 14 6.21 11.48 -1.95
C ALA A 14 7.37 10.92 -1.11
N CYS A 15 7.65 9.63 -1.26
CA CYS A 15 8.83 8.99 -0.68
C CYS A 15 10.11 9.62 -1.27
N PRO A 16 11.09 10.05 -0.46
CA PRO A 16 12.32 10.64 -0.98
C PRO A 16 13.13 9.66 -1.85
N HIS A 17 13.05 8.35 -1.58
CA HIS A 17 13.83 7.31 -2.26
C HIS A 17 13.19 6.83 -3.57
N CYS A 18 11.93 6.39 -3.52
CA CYS A 18 11.26 5.76 -4.68
C CYS A 18 10.12 6.60 -5.27
N LYS A 19 9.86 7.81 -4.73
CA LYS A 19 8.79 8.73 -5.15
C LYS A 19 7.36 8.23 -5.00
N ALA A 20 7.13 7.01 -4.52
CA ALA A 20 5.80 6.51 -4.17
C ALA A 20 5.06 7.46 -3.21
N MET A 21 3.77 7.69 -3.45
CA MET A 21 2.93 8.45 -2.54
C MET A 21 2.63 7.64 -1.28
N ILE A 22 2.93 8.19 -0.12
CA ILE A 22 2.86 7.52 1.19
C ILE A 22 2.22 8.44 2.21
N LEU A 23 1.75 7.89 3.33
CA LEU A 23 1.31 8.72 4.45
C LEU A 23 2.45 9.62 4.92
N GLU A 24 2.16 10.89 5.20
CA GLU A 24 3.14 11.85 5.73
C GLU A 24 3.79 11.31 7.01
N THR A 25 2.98 10.60 7.80
CA THR A 25 3.33 9.97 9.06
C THR A 25 4.11 8.65 8.93
N ALA A 26 4.34 8.14 7.71
CA ALA A 26 5.12 6.92 7.50
C ALA A 26 6.60 7.12 7.88
N ALA A 27 7.07 6.26 8.78
CA ALA A 27 8.48 6.17 9.20
C ALA A 27 9.30 5.23 8.29
N VAL A 28 8.67 4.21 7.71
CA VAL A 28 9.23 3.29 6.71
C VAL A 28 8.34 3.35 5.47
N CYS A 29 8.93 3.36 4.28
CA CYS A 29 8.16 3.35 3.04
C CYS A 29 7.57 1.95 2.79
N PRO A 30 6.24 1.79 2.62
CA PRO A 30 5.65 0.49 2.31
C PRO A 30 6.09 -0.06 0.93
N SER A 31 6.48 0.82 0.01
CA SER A 31 6.94 0.42 -1.33
C SER A 31 8.40 -0.02 -1.35
N CYS A 32 9.35 0.83 -0.90
CA CYS A 32 10.77 0.52 -1.00
C CYS A 32 11.41 0.00 0.30
N LYS A 33 10.65 -0.10 1.41
CA LYS A 33 11.10 -0.57 2.73
C LYS A 33 12.24 0.24 3.38
N HIS A 34 12.60 1.40 2.83
CA HIS A 34 13.59 2.29 3.43
C HIS A 34 12.99 3.11 4.57
N HIS A 35 13.79 3.36 5.60
CA HIS A 35 13.47 4.31 6.67
C HIS A 35 13.50 5.74 6.11
N LEU A 36 12.44 6.50 6.36
CA LEU A 36 12.17 7.79 5.70
C LEU A 36 12.35 9.00 6.60
N ARG A 37 12.41 8.78 7.91
CA ARG A 37 12.44 9.83 8.91
C ARG A 37 13.66 9.65 9.80
N PHE A 38 14.14 10.78 10.32
CA PHE A 38 15.05 10.84 11.46
C PHE A 38 14.28 10.70 12.78
N ASP A 39 13.13 10.02 12.78
CA ASP A 39 12.46 9.64 14.02
C ASP A 39 13.37 8.63 14.73
N ASP A 40 13.50 8.74 16.05
CA ASP A 40 14.29 7.77 16.78
C ASP A 40 13.72 6.35 16.60
N SER A 41 14.59 5.35 16.71
CA SER A 41 14.21 3.94 16.53
C SER A 41 13.07 3.52 17.47
N ALA A 42 12.99 4.14 18.66
CA ALA A 42 11.93 3.89 19.63
C ALA A 42 10.55 4.35 19.14
N THR A 43 10.47 5.49 18.46
CA THR A 43 9.24 6.05 17.89
C THR A 43 8.76 5.21 16.72
N VAL A 44 9.68 4.77 15.86
CA VAL A 44 9.38 3.84 14.76
C VAL A 44 8.84 2.52 15.30
N ALA A 45 9.50 1.92 16.29
CA ALA A 45 9.07 0.68 16.91
C ALA A 45 7.69 0.81 17.59
N ARG A 46 7.45 1.89 18.34
CA ARG A 46 6.14 2.15 18.97
C ARG A 46 5.02 2.25 17.95
N ARG A 47 5.26 2.89 16.82
CA ARG A 47 4.27 2.99 15.74
C ARG A 47 4.01 1.63 15.10
N GLU A 48 5.05 0.84 14.87
CA GLU A 48 4.93 -0.49 14.27
C GLU A 48 4.08 -1.43 15.13
N VAL A 49 4.20 -1.34 16.46
CA VAL A 49 3.35 -2.08 17.41
C VAL A 49 1.87 -1.73 17.27
N GLN A 50 1.53 -0.53 16.79
CA GLN A 50 0.15 -0.09 16.56
C GLN A 50 -0.38 -0.46 15.18
N ARG A 51 0.41 -1.09 14.31
CA ARG A 51 -0.05 -1.51 12.99
C ARG A 51 -1.11 -2.59 13.12
N VAL A 52 -2.24 -2.40 12.44
CA VAL A 52 -3.25 -3.43 12.22
C VAL A 52 -3.36 -3.72 10.72
N VAL A 53 -3.65 -4.97 10.37
CA VAL A 53 -3.77 -5.42 8.97
C VAL A 53 -5.16 -6.04 8.77
N PRO A 54 -6.21 -5.22 8.63
CA PRO A 54 -7.59 -5.71 8.54
C PRO A 54 -7.88 -6.53 7.27
N LEU A 55 -7.08 -6.38 6.21
CA LEU A 55 -7.20 -7.20 5.01
C LEU A 55 -5.82 -7.70 4.59
N MET A 56 -5.70 -9.02 4.49
CA MET A 56 -4.55 -9.71 3.90
C MET A 56 -5.09 -10.78 2.96
N VAL A 57 -4.79 -10.67 1.67
CA VAL A 57 -5.13 -11.65 0.66
C VAL A 57 -3.84 -12.12 0.02
N GLN A 58 -3.63 -13.44 0.01
CA GLN A 58 -2.54 -14.07 -0.72
C GLN A 58 -3.13 -15.13 -1.63
N GLY A 59 -2.79 -15.05 -2.91
CA GLY A 59 -3.25 -15.96 -3.93
C GLY A 59 -2.12 -16.34 -4.87
N THR A 60 -2.27 -17.52 -5.44
CA THR A 60 -1.31 -18.05 -6.41
C THR A 60 -2.04 -18.27 -7.73
N VAL A 61 -1.41 -17.85 -8.82
CA VAL A 61 -1.81 -18.23 -10.17
C VAL A 61 -0.79 -19.21 -10.71
N ASN A 62 -1.26 -20.40 -11.08
CA ASN A 62 -0.46 -21.44 -11.72
C ASN A 62 -0.84 -21.50 -13.18
N HIS A 63 0.15 -21.52 -14.06
CA HIS A 63 -0.10 -21.77 -15.47
C HIS A 63 0.18 -23.25 -15.77
N PRO A 64 -0.79 -23.99 -16.37
CA PRO A 64 -0.68 -25.44 -16.56
C PRO A 64 0.60 -25.83 -17.30
N ALA A 65 1.25 -26.90 -16.86
CA ALA A 65 2.50 -27.36 -17.47
C ALA A 65 2.31 -27.93 -18.89
N ASP A 66 1.10 -28.41 -19.18
CA ASP A 66 0.69 -28.95 -20.48
C ASP A 66 0.12 -27.89 -21.44
N ALA A 67 0.08 -26.62 -21.01
CA ALA A 67 -0.34 -25.53 -21.88
C ALA A 67 0.65 -25.32 -23.03
N ALA A 68 0.14 -25.07 -24.23
CA ALA A 68 0.97 -24.88 -25.42
C ALA A 68 1.61 -23.49 -25.52
N THR A 69 1.09 -22.48 -24.80
CA THR A 69 1.50 -21.08 -24.94
C THR A 69 1.48 -20.36 -23.60
N ALA A 70 2.26 -19.30 -23.47
CA ALA A 70 2.26 -18.44 -22.29
C ALA A 70 0.95 -17.64 -22.19
N TYR A 71 0.51 -17.37 -20.96
CA TYR A 71 -0.62 -16.48 -20.67
C TYR A 71 -0.16 -15.15 -20.13
N GLU A 72 -0.76 -14.08 -20.64
CA GLU A 72 -0.56 -12.72 -20.12
C GLU A 72 -1.51 -12.47 -18.95
N TYR A 73 -1.08 -11.66 -17.99
CA TYR A 73 -1.90 -11.24 -16.86
C TYR A 73 -1.80 -9.74 -16.62
N THR A 74 -2.89 -9.19 -16.10
CA THR A 74 -2.95 -7.85 -15.51
C THR A 74 -3.55 -7.99 -14.12
N ALA A 75 -2.80 -7.60 -13.10
CA ALA A 75 -3.25 -7.51 -11.72
C ALA A 75 -3.71 -6.07 -11.44
N VAL A 76 -4.98 -5.93 -11.05
CA VAL A 76 -5.61 -4.64 -10.75
C VAL A 76 -6.14 -4.64 -9.33
N MET A 77 -5.87 -3.57 -8.59
CA MET A 77 -6.52 -3.27 -7.32
C MET A 77 -7.59 -2.20 -7.55
N VAL A 78 -8.81 -2.47 -7.10
CA VAL A 78 -9.93 -1.52 -7.14
C VAL A 78 -10.35 -1.24 -5.71
N ILE A 79 -10.53 0.04 -5.39
CA ILE A 79 -11.04 0.50 -4.10
C ILE A 79 -12.43 1.06 -4.34
N SER A 80 -13.44 0.56 -3.63
CA SER A 80 -14.83 1.03 -3.74
C SER A 80 -15.37 1.51 -2.40
N ASP A 81 -16.35 2.41 -2.44
CA ASP A 81 -17.09 2.87 -1.26
C ASP A 81 -18.17 1.87 -0.83
N GLU A 82 -18.89 2.16 0.26
CA GLU A 82 -19.93 1.30 0.81
C GLU A 82 -21.15 1.11 -0.12
N GLN A 83 -21.29 1.97 -1.13
CA GLN A 83 -22.33 1.88 -2.15
C GLN A 83 -21.86 1.10 -3.38
N GLY A 84 -20.63 0.58 -3.35
CA GLY A 84 -20.01 -0.16 -4.45
C GLY A 84 -19.44 0.72 -5.55
N ARG A 85 -19.40 2.05 -5.37
CA ARG A 85 -18.84 2.96 -6.38
C ARG A 85 -17.31 2.97 -6.28
N GLU A 86 -16.65 2.85 -7.42
CA GLU A 86 -15.19 2.90 -7.53
C GLU A 86 -14.65 4.27 -7.08
N ILE A 87 -13.81 4.24 -6.04
CA ILE A 87 -13.03 5.37 -5.52
C ILE A 87 -11.73 5.49 -6.31
N ASP A 88 -11.07 4.36 -6.57
CA ASP A 88 -9.78 4.33 -7.25
C ASP A 88 -9.49 2.97 -7.91
N ARG A 89 -8.58 2.98 -8.89
CA ARG A 89 -8.12 1.81 -9.63
C ARG A 89 -6.64 1.92 -9.95
N HIS A 90 -5.90 0.87 -9.61
CA HIS A 90 -4.47 0.78 -9.86
C HIS A 90 -4.11 -0.53 -10.53
N VAL A 91 -3.37 -0.44 -11.64
CA VAL A 91 -2.63 -1.59 -12.17
C VAL A 91 -1.40 -1.79 -11.28
N VAL A 92 -1.35 -2.91 -10.58
CA VAL A 92 -0.27 -3.22 -9.61
C VAL A 92 0.77 -4.18 -10.18
N GLY A 93 0.47 -4.84 -11.29
CA GLY A 93 1.43 -5.67 -12.02
C GLY A 93 0.87 -6.15 -13.35
N VAL A 94 1.73 -6.23 -14.35
CA VAL A 94 1.44 -6.84 -15.66
C VAL A 94 2.58 -7.79 -16.00
N GLY A 95 2.28 -8.85 -16.74
CA GLY A 95 3.32 -9.78 -17.16
C GLY A 95 2.74 -10.99 -17.87
N ALA A 96 3.56 -12.04 -17.95
CA ALA A 96 3.15 -13.33 -18.47
C ALA A 96 3.60 -14.47 -17.55
N LEU A 97 2.97 -15.63 -17.72
CA LEU A 97 3.36 -16.92 -17.15
C LEU A 97 3.52 -17.93 -18.27
N ARG A 98 4.67 -18.59 -18.30
CA ARG A 98 4.99 -19.70 -19.23
C ARG A 98 4.49 -21.04 -18.67
N PRO A 99 4.38 -22.10 -19.51
CA PRO A 99 4.09 -23.48 -19.09
C PRO A 99 4.85 -23.89 -17.82
N GLY A 100 4.11 -24.25 -16.77
CA GLY A 100 4.66 -24.66 -15.48
C GLY A 100 5.12 -23.54 -14.55
N GLU A 101 5.04 -22.28 -14.95
CA GLU A 101 5.35 -21.15 -14.07
C GLU A 101 4.20 -20.85 -13.11
N GLN A 102 4.59 -20.27 -11.97
CA GLN A 102 3.70 -19.84 -10.90
C GLN A 102 4.02 -18.39 -10.51
N ARG A 103 2.97 -17.62 -10.18
CA ARG A 103 3.12 -16.32 -9.52
C ARG A 103 2.27 -16.26 -8.26
N THR A 104 2.86 -15.75 -7.18
CA THR A 104 2.13 -15.41 -5.96
C THR A 104 1.88 -13.91 -5.93
N PHE A 105 0.65 -13.53 -5.64
CA PHE A 105 0.22 -12.16 -5.43
C PHE A 105 -0.22 -12.00 -3.99
N SER A 106 0.33 -10.99 -3.30
CA SER A 106 -0.03 -10.67 -1.93
C SER A 106 -0.46 -9.21 -1.86
N LEU A 107 -1.63 -8.97 -1.27
CA LEU A 107 -2.18 -7.64 -1.00
C LEU A 107 -2.47 -7.52 0.48
N ALA A 108 -2.00 -6.42 1.07
CA ALA A 108 -2.24 -6.07 2.45
C ALA A 108 -2.75 -4.63 2.55
N VAL A 109 -3.79 -4.42 3.34
CA VAL A 109 -4.21 -3.08 3.78
C VAL A 109 -3.72 -2.90 5.20
N GLU A 110 -2.68 -2.08 5.36
CA GLU A 110 -2.13 -1.74 6.67
C GLU A 110 -2.75 -0.43 7.18
N MET A 111 -3.16 -0.41 8.44
CA MET A 111 -3.74 0.75 9.09
C MET A 111 -3.01 1.06 10.40
N PHE A 112 -2.97 2.35 10.73
CA PHE A 112 -2.39 2.86 11.96
C PHE A 112 -3.39 3.82 12.60
N PRO A 113 -3.57 3.80 13.94
CA PRO A 113 -4.34 4.82 14.60
C PRO A 113 -3.70 6.20 14.38
N HIS A 114 -4.50 7.21 14.06
CA HIS A 114 -4.03 8.58 13.92
C HIS A 114 -4.46 9.40 15.14
N SER A 115 -3.52 10.06 15.80
CA SER A 115 -3.74 10.86 17.01
C SER A 115 -3.88 12.37 16.76
N GLY A 116 -3.82 12.82 15.49
CA GLY A 116 -3.98 14.22 15.09
C GLY A 116 -5.40 14.57 14.61
N GLY A 117 -5.60 15.81 14.15
CA GLY A 117 -6.87 16.26 13.58
C GLY A 117 -7.25 15.50 12.30
N GLN A 118 -8.54 15.29 12.06
CA GLN A 118 -9.03 14.67 10.83
C GLN A 118 -9.03 15.68 9.68
N ALA A 119 -8.62 15.26 8.47
CA ALA A 119 -8.87 16.05 7.27
C ALA A 119 -10.39 16.16 7.06
N PRO A 120 -10.91 17.30 6.57
CA PRO A 120 -12.30 17.38 6.15
C PRO A 120 -12.57 16.31 5.07
N ARG A 121 -13.67 15.58 5.21
CA ARG A 121 -14.14 14.60 4.20
C ARG A 121 -14.49 15.36 2.91
N GLY A 122 -13.54 15.51 1.98
CA GLY A 122 -13.79 16.25 0.75
C GLY A 122 -12.63 16.25 -0.24
N LYS A 123 -12.75 15.39 -1.27
CA LYS A 123 -12.14 15.48 -2.60
C LYS A 123 -10.60 15.59 -2.65
N ARG A 124 -9.87 14.52 -2.30
CA ARG A 124 -8.55 14.32 -2.92
C ARG A 124 -8.77 13.62 -4.26
N ARG A 125 -8.63 14.36 -5.35
CA ARG A 125 -8.31 13.75 -6.65
C ARG A 125 -6.93 13.10 -6.49
N LEU A 126 -6.88 11.80 -6.65
CA LEU A 126 -5.63 11.08 -6.88
C LEU A 126 -5.27 11.38 -8.33
N SER A 127 -4.35 12.33 -8.50
CA SER A 127 -3.67 12.61 -9.77
C SER A 127 -2.23 12.18 -9.63
#